data_AF-A0A6A3MV37-F1
#
_entry.id   AF-A0A6A3MV37-F1
#
_cell.length_a   1.000
_cell.length_b   1.000
_cell.length_c   1.000
_cell.angle_alpha   90.00
_cell.angle_beta   90.00
_cell.angle_gamma   90.00
#
_symmetry.space_group_name_H-M   'P 1'
#
loop_
_entity.id
_entity.type
_entity.pdbx_description
1 polymer ?
#
loop_
_entity_poly.entity_id
_entity_poly.type
_entity_poly.pdbx_seq_one_letter_code
_entity_poly.pdbx_strand_id
1 'polypeptide(L)'
;MKISTVVTAALVAVACLLQSTTAESEVSVHLRVHVEKDVCYVQCPSGQYCQNDGQKKCRGPQGKECFNPATGFFLPNGCDSGFKCSNGNPPTGLQQCTVIPQQS
;
A
#
# COMPACT_ATOMS: atom_id res chain seq x y z
N MET A 1 24.51 -51.03 43.75
CA MET A 1 23.80 -50.41 42.59
C MET A 1 22.54 -49.73 43.11
N LYS A 2 22.14 -48.60 42.48
CA LYS A 2 20.91 -47.78 42.72
C LYS A 2 21.09 -46.44 43.47
N ILE A 3 21.93 -45.53 42.96
CA ILE A 3 21.81 -44.07 43.27
C ILE A 3 22.08 -43.17 42.06
N SER A 4 22.38 -43.76 40.89
CA SER A 4 22.91 -43.02 39.73
C SER A 4 21.86 -42.42 38.80
N THR A 5 20.58 -42.75 38.97
CA THR A 5 19.51 -42.36 38.03
C THR A 5 18.68 -41.16 38.49
N VAL A 6 18.64 -40.87 39.79
CA VAL A 6 17.82 -39.77 40.34
C VAL A 6 18.54 -38.42 40.19
N VAL A 7 19.86 -38.42 40.31
CA VAL A 7 20.68 -37.19 40.26
C VAL A 7 20.72 -36.60 38.84
N THR A 8 20.72 -37.44 37.81
CA THR A 8 20.76 -37.02 36.39
C THR A 8 19.45 -36.37 35.95
N ALA A 9 18.30 -36.85 36.42
CA ALA A 9 17.00 -36.27 36.07
C ALA A 9 16.80 -34.87 36.69
N ALA A 10 17.28 -34.67 37.92
CA ALA A 10 17.17 -33.38 38.59
C ALA A 10 18.02 -32.29 37.92
N LEU A 11 19.22 -32.64 37.41
CA LEU A 11 20.11 -31.69 36.74
C LEU A 11 19.59 -31.22 35.37
N VAL A 12 18.92 -32.09 34.62
CA VAL A 12 18.33 -31.73 33.31
C VAL A 12 17.15 -30.76 33.48
N ALA A 13 16.31 -30.98 34.49
CA ALA A 13 15.18 -30.08 34.77
C ALA A 13 15.62 -28.66 35.15
N VAL A 14 16.70 -28.53 35.94
CA VAL A 14 17.27 -27.23 36.30
C VAL A 14 17.90 -26.55 35.08
N ALA A 15 18.62 -27.29 34.22
CA ALA A 15 19.20 -26.73 32.99
C ALA A 15 18.13 -26.19 32.02
N CYS A 16 16.96 -26.82 31.94
CA CYS A 16 15.85 -26.35 31.12
C CYS A 16 15.18 -25.07 31.66
N LEU A 17 15.18 -24.84 32.98
CA LEU A 17 14.63 -23.62 33.58
C LEU A 17 15.55 -22.40 33.41
N LEU A 18 16.86 -22.61 33.20
CA LEU A 18 17.81 -21.54 32.88
C LEU A 18 17.80 -21.12 31.41
N GLN A 19 17.04 -21.80 30.54
CA GLN A 19 16.96 -21.47 29.10
C GLN A 19 15.79 -20.53 28.73
N SER A 20 15.06 -19.98 29.71
CA SER A 20 13.88 -19.15 29.45
C SER A 20 14.17 -17.71 28.99
N THR A 21 15.40 -17.35 28.66
CA THR A 21 15.75 -16.07 28.01
C THR A 21 16.76 -16.41 26.90
N THR A 22 16.62 -16.09 25.62
CA THR A 22 15.90 -15.05 24.91
C THR A 22 15.52 -15.62 23.54
N ALA A 23 14.37 -16.28 23.43
CA ALA A 23 13.66 -16.30 22.15
C ALA A 23 12.74 -15.09 22.15
N GLU A 24 13.33 -13.90 22.18
CA GLU A 24 12.65 -12.69 21.75
C GLU A 24 12.54 -12.83 20.23
N SER A 25 11.63 -13.71 19.79
CA SER A 25 11.06 -13.54 18.47
C SER A 25 10.28 -12.24 18.62
N GLU A 26 10.96 -11.15 18.30
CA GLU A 26 10.36 -9.88 17.95
C GLU A 26 9.48 -10.12 16.73
N VAL A 27 8.36 -10.81 16.95
CA VAL A 27 7.16 -10.71 16.14
C VAL A 27 6.61 -9.33 16.47
N SER A 28 7.34 -8.31 16.02
CA SER A 28 6.79 -7.00 15.78
C SER A 28 5.75 -7.23 14.70
N VAL A 29 4.52 -7.45 15.13
CA VAL A 29 3.35 -7.31 14.28
C VAL A 29 3.35 -5.85 13.90
N HIS A 30 4.06 -5.53 12.81
CA HIS A 30 3.95 -4.25 12.14
C HIS A 30 2.54 -4.20 11.58
N LEU A 31 1.60 -3.82 12.44
CA LEU A 31 0.24 -3.49 12.05
C LEU A 31 0.42 -2.33 11.07
N ARG A 32 0.34 -2.65 9.78
CA ARG A 32 0.21 -1.65 8.73
C ARG A 32 -1.14 -0.99 8.96
N VAL A 33 -1.19 -0.08 9.92
CA VAL A 33 -2.22 0.96 9.97
C VAL A 33 -2.12 1.58 8.59
N HIS A 34 -3.16 1.37 7.78
CA HIS A 34 -3.34 2.20 6.62
C HIS A 34 -3.28 3.62 7.16
N VAL A 35 -2.17 4.32 6.91
CA VAL A 35 -2.17 5.77 6.93
C VAL A 35 -3.35 6.09 6.04
N GLU A 36 -4.42 6.61 6.65
CA GLU A 36 -5.61 7.02 5.95
C GLU A 36 -5.13 8.11 5.00
N LYS A 37 -4.71 7.69 3.80
CA LYS A 37 -4.47 8.61 2.69
C LYS A 37 -5.78 9.34 2.57
N ASP A 38 -5.75 10.68 2.58
CA ASP A 38 -6.94 11.51 2.48
C ASP A 38 -7.67 11.25 1.15
N VAL A 39 -8.42 10.14 1.09
CA VAL A 39 -9.10 9.68 -0.11
C VAL A 39 -10.23 10.65 -0.39
N CYS A 40 -10.30 11.11 -1.63
CA CYS A 40 -11.38 11.97 -2.04
C CYS A 40 -12.52 11.18 -2.68
N TYR A 41 -13.69 11.25 -2.07
CA TYR A 41 -14.93 10.63 -2.54
C TYR A 41 -15.88 11.60 -3.26
N VAL A 42 -15.42 12.82 -3.56
CA VAL A 42 -16.26 13.84 -4.19
C VAL A 42 -16.55 13.45 -5.64
N GLN A 43 -17.82 13.44 -6.01
CA GLN A 43 -18.25 13.27 -7.39
C GLN A 43 -17.92 14.54 -8.18
N CYS A 44 -17.04 14.40 -9.18
CA CYS A 44 -16.63 15.52 -10.02
C CYS A 44 -17.37 15.54 -11.36
N PRO A 45 -17.58 16.72 -11.96
CA PRO A 45 -18.10 16.83 -13.32
C PRO A 45 -17.13 16.19 -14.33
N SER A 46 -17.64 15.81 -15.50
CA SER A 46 -16.84 15.19 -16.56
C SER A 46 -15.57 15.99 -16.88
N GLY A 47 -14.44 15.30 -16.95
CA GLY A 47 -13.12 15.91 -17.20
C GLY A 47 -12.44 16.48 -15.95
N GLN A 48 -13.07 16.42 -14.78
CA GLN A 48 -12.45 16.75 -13.50
C GLN A 48 -12.38 15.52 -12.61
N TYR A 49 -11.39 15.54 -11.71
CA TYR A 49 -11.14 14.47 -10.77
C TYR A 49 -10.85 15.07 -9.40
N CYS A 50 -11.19 14.31 -8.36
CA CYS A 50 -10.80 14.66 -7.01
C CYS A 50 -9.52 13.92 -6.65
N GLN A 51 -8.50 14.70 -6.26
CA GLN A 51 -7.20 14.17 -5.89
C GLN A 51 -7.22 13.73 -4.43
N ASN A 52 -6.46 12.69 -4.10
CA ASN A 52 -6.26 12.20 -2.74
C ASN A 52 -5.27 13.09 -1.97
N ASP A 53 -5.58 14.37 -1.82
CA ASP A 53 -4.73 15.40 -1.19
C ASP A 53 -5.37 16.09 0.02
N GLY A 54 -6.53 15.59 0.48
CA GLY A 54 -7.28 16.16 1.60
C GLY A 54 -8.05 17.45 1.31
N GLN A 55 -7.86 18.07 0.14
CA GLN A 55 -8.54 19.32 -0.22
C GLN A 55 -10.00 19.11 -0.59
N LYS A 56 -10.38 17.89 -1.00
CA LYS A 56 -11.74 17.52 -1.42
C LYS A 56 -12.27 18.43 -2.53
N LYS A 57 -11.42 18.78 -3.50
CA LYS A 57 -11.75 19.68 -4.62
C LYS A 57 -11.60 18.96 -5.95
N CYS A 58 -12.56 19.20 -6.84
CA CYS A 58 -12.48 18.78 -8.22
C CYS A 58 -11.59 19.74 -9.00
N ARG A 59 -10.67 19.18 -9.79
CA ARG A 59 -9.93 19.94 -10.80
C ARG A 59 -9.72 19.11 -12.05
N GLY A 60 -9.54 19.79 -13.17
CA GLY A 60 -9.03 19.14 -14.38
C GLY A 60 -7.50 18.97 -14.33
N PRO A 61 -6.96 18.05 -15.12
CA PRO A 61 -5.53 18.00 -15.39
C PRO A 61 -5.06 19.26 -16.13
N GLN A 62 -3.83 19.69 -15.85
CA GLN A 62 -3.22 20.88 -16.44
C GLN A 62 -1.96 20.53 -17.23
N GLY A 63 -1.79 21.15 -18.40
CA GLY A 63 -0.59 20.95 -19.22
C GLY A 63 -0.43 19.50 -19.68
N LYS A 64 0.57 18.81 -19.15
CA LYS A 64 0.87 17.39 -19.44
C LYS A 64 0.36 16.44 -18.35
N GLU A 65 -0.36 16.96 -17.36
CA GLU A 65 -0.90 16.12 -16.30
C GLU A 65 -1.94 15.14 -16.81
N CYS A 66 -1.96 13.94 -16.24
CA CYS A 66 -3.04 12.98 -16.44
C CYS A 66 -3.45 12.40 -15.09
N PHE A 67 -4.76 12.21 -14.90
CA PHE A 67 -5.25 11.62 -13.67
C PHE A 67 -4.99 10.11 -13.65
N ASN A 68 -4.34 9.61 -12.60
CA ASN A 68 -4.15 8.19 -12.35
C ASN A 68 -5.24 7.69 -11.39
N PRO A 69 -6.27 6.96 -11.87
CA PRO A 69 -7.34 6.48 -11.00
C PRO A 69 -6.88 5.41 -10.00
N ALA A 70 -5.73 4.75 -10.23
CA ALA A 70 -5.21 3.76 -9.30
C ALA A 70 -4.58 4.40 -8.05
N THR A 71 -4.00 5.59 -8.19
CA THR A 71 -3.39 6.32 -7.07
C THR A 71 -4.29 7.44 -6.55
N GLY A 72 -5.19 7.96 -7.39
CA GLY A 72 -5.99 9.16 -7.15
C GLY A 72 -5.16 10.45 -7.21
N PHE A 73 -4.08 10.46 -8.01
CA PHE A 73 -3.21 11.63 -8.18
C PHE A 73 -3.06 12.02 -9.65
N PHE A 74 -2.78 13.30 -9.88
CA PHE A 74 -2.34 13.78 -11.19
C PHE A 74 -0.84 13.53 -11.35
N LEU A 75 -0.47 12.91 -12.47
CA LEU A 75 0.92 12.63 -12.80
C LEU A 75 1.46 13.75 -13.71
N PRO A 76 2.53 14.47 -13.33
CA PRO A 76 2.98 15.69 -14.02
C PRO A 76 3.48 15.49 -15.45
N ASN A 77 3.91 14.27 -15.78
CA ASN A 77 4.51 13.92 -17.07
C ASN A 77 3.67 12.91 -17.86
N GLY A 78 2.36 12.88 -17.62
CA GLY A 78 1.47 11.88 -18.18
C GLY A 78 1.54 10.55 -17.43
N CYS A 79 1.09 9.48 -18.07
CA CYS A 79 0.87 8.20 -17.43
C CYS A 79 2.13 7.34 -17.31
N ASP A 80 2.14 6.44 -16.31
CA ASP A 80 3.17 5.42 -16.16
C ASP A 80 3.21 4.46 -17.35
N SER A 81 4.33 3.73 -17.48
CA SER A 81 4.52 2.75 -18.56
C SER A 81 3.39 1.71 -18.61
N GLY A 82 2.92 1.38 -19.81
CA GLY A 82 1.77 0.48 -20.01
C GLY A 82 0.41 1.19 -19.98
N PHE A 83 0.39 2.50 -19.71
CA PHE A 83 -0.82 3.32 -19.73
C PHE A 83 -0.68 4.46 -20.74
N LYS A 84 -1.82 4.90 -21.27
CA LYS A 84 -1.93 6.11 -22.11
C LYS A 84 -2.91 7.09 -21.50
N CYS A 85 -2.64 8.37 -21.68
CA CYS A 85 -3.61 9.39 -21.34
C CYS A 85 -4.69 9.43 -22.42
N SER A 86 -5.92 9.13 -22.04
CA SER A 86 -7.04 9.20 -22.98
C SER A 86 -7.49 10.65 -23.09
N ASN A 87 -7.25 11.31 -24.21
CA ASN A 87 -7.82 12.64 -24.43
C ASN A 87 -9.24 12.43 -24.96
N GLY A 88 -10.27 12.44 -24.11
CA GLY A 88 -11.64 12.48 -24.60
C GLY A 88 -11.88 13.74 -25.44
N ASN A 89 -12.82 13.71 -26.39
CA ASN A 89 -13.15 14.88 -27.20
C ASN A 89 -13.65 16.04 -26.32
N PRO A 90 -13.26 17.30 -26.59
CA PRO A 90 -13.81 18.45 -25.88
C PRO A 90 -15.32 18.59 -26.16
N PRO A 91 -16.15 19.08 -25.21
CA PRO A 91 -15.80 19.68 -23.90
C PRO A 91 -15.67 18.66 -22.75
N THR A 92 -15.73 17.35 -23.04
CA THR A 92 -15.87 16.26 -22.06
C THR A 92 -14.61 15.42 -21.87
N GLY A 93 -13.43 15.97 -22.21
CA GLY A 93 -12.17 15.24 -22.27
C GLY A 93 -11.70 14.67 -20.94
N LEU A 94 -12.02 13.40 -20.68
CA LEU A 94 -11.53 12.61 -19.55
C LEU A 94 -10.04 12.29 -19.73
N GLN A 95 -9.16 13.26 -19.46
CA GLN A 95 -7.69 13.07 -19.42
C GLN A 95 -7.28 12.21 -18.22
N GLN A 96 -7.47 10.89 -18.35
CA GLN A 96 -7.09 9.89 -17.36
C GLN A 96 -6.23 8.78 -17.98
N CYS A 97 -5.45 8.13 -17.13
CA CYS A 97 -4.62 7.00 -17.50
C CYS A 97 -5.46 5.74 -17.70
N THR A 98 -5.39 5.19 -18.90
CA THR A 98 -6.02 3.92 -19.27
C THR A 98 -4.97 2.94 -19.78
N VAL A 99 -5.22 1.65 -19.62
CA VAL A 99 -4.31 0.62 -20.12
C VAL A 99 -4.13 0.76 -21.64
N ILE A 100 -2.90 0.60 -22.11
CA ILE A 100 -2.65 0.49 -23.54
C ILE A 100 -3.18 -0.88 -23.97
N PRO A 101 -4.17 -0.95 -24.89
CA PRO A 101 -4.65 -2.23 -25.37
C PRO A 101 -3.47 -2.96 -26.02
N GLN A 102 -3.18 -4.17 -25.53
CA GLN A 102 -2.24 -5.06 -26.22
C GLN A 102 -2.87 -5.37 -27.57
N GLN A 103 -2.20 -5.00 -28.67
CA GLN A 103 -2.65 -5.42 -30.00
C GLN A 103 -2.54 -6.94 -30.05
N SER A 104 -3.67 -7.62 -30.15
CA SER A 104 -3.77 -9.04 -30.48
C SER A 104 -3.53 -9.25 -31.97
#